data_AF-A0A0A2DWJ7-F1
#
_entry.id   AF-A0A0A2DWJ7-F1
#
_cell.length_a   1.000
_cell.length_b   1.000
_cell.length_c   1.000
_cell.angle_alpha   90.00
_cell.angle_beta   90.00
_cell.angle_gamma   90.00
#
_symmetry.space_group_name_H-M   'P 1'
#
loop_
_entity.id
_entity.type
_entity.pdbx_description
1 polymer ?
#
loop_
_entity_poly.entity_id
_entity_poly.type
_entity_poly.pdbx_seq_one_letter_code
_entity_poly.pdbx_strand_id
1 'polypeptide(L)'
;MEIEEREQFRMMAKTLHGLEEVLCKELQELGAEEIEKGRRVVYFKGDKRLLYKANIHLRTALRVLVPIATFEATNADEVYDYLNEHIAWDNYLDPKSTFAVDSVVYSDHFTHSKFVAYRTKDAIADYFSDLQGRRPNVSVSNPDILFHLHISHTTVTLALDSSGESLHIRGYRKVQTDAPISEVLAAGMLLLAGWKGKSAFVDPMCGSGTILIEALLMAKGIPPGIFRPSFAFERWKDFDQELLSSILDEWEEKPFDHPVVGMDISPKAIVAAKKNAEYAGVLKDISFVVSDISDVLPEQVPAVSPGEEPPMLMTNPPYGERLRPEDLEQTYSVLGSKLKHIFTGYRAWVISSSKEGLWKIGLKPFFKEVLFNGSLECELRGYETFSGKRSEFLEKSPEKPSRKSSKESEFKTRGYSVSKRQSSGDGEKGGRRRGDFKKREEGEKRAFKPRTFAAKTEKKREEPELSRSEREIEEFRREFRPRRIAHFDDERRRAPKRENEVRFRPRRKHIQEEKE
;
A
#
# COMPACT_ATOMS: atom_id res chain seq x y z
N MET A 1 -20.76 0.42 -38.70
CA MET A 1 -19.88 0.41 -37.53
C MET A 1 -19.41 -1.02 -37.38
N GLU A 2 -18.30 -1.35 -38.04
CA GLU A 2 -17.65 -2.64 -37.84
C GLU A 2 -17.19 -2.68 -36.39
N ILE A 3 -17.66 -3.69 -35.66
CA ILE A 3 -17.09 -4.03 -34.37
C ILE A 3 -15.75 -4.66 -34.73
N GLU A 4 -14.66 -3.88 -34.68
CA GLU A 4 -13.33 -4.47 -34.64
C GLU A 4 -13.34 -5.46 -33.48
N GLU A 5 -13.22 -6.76 -33.78
CA GLU A 5 -13.02 -7.78 -32.76
C GLU A 5 -11.74 -7.45 -32.02
N ARG A 6 -11.88 -6.82 -30.85
CA ARG A 6 -10.75 -6.48 -30.00
C ARG A 6 -10.19 -7.77 -29.45
N GLU A 7 -8.91 -8.02 -29.72
CA GLU A 7 -8.21 -9.21 -29.24
C GLU A 7 -8.35 -9.32 -27.72
N GLN A 8 -9.06 -10.36 -27.27
CA GLN A 8 -9.26 -10.68 -25.87
C GLN A 8 -8.13 -11.59 -25.40
N PHE A 9 -7.51 -11.26 -24.27
CA PHE A 9 -6.45 -12.08 -23.69
C PHE A 9 -6.64 -12.25 -22.18
N ARG A 10 -6.01 -13.29 -21.63
CA ARG A 10 -6.05 -13.56 -20.19
C ARG A 10 -5.11 -12.63 -19.45
N MET A 11 -5.54 -12.19 -18.28
CA MET A 11 -4.79 -11.37 -17.34
C MET A 11 -4.94 -11.94 -15.93
N MET A 12 -4.04 -11.53 -15.04
CA MET A 12 -4.14 -11.82 -13.62
C MET A 12 -3.78 -10.58 -12.81
N ALA A 13 -4.61 -10.23 -11.83
CA ALA A 13 -4.36 -9.14 -10.91
C ALA A 13 -4.05 -9.69 -9.51
N LYS A 14 -2.85 -9.38 -8.99
CA LYS A 14 -2.45 -9.76 -7.63
C LYS A 14 -3.09 -8.82 -6.61
N THR A 15 -3.42 -9.32 -5.42
CA THR A 15 -4.01 -8.53 -4.34
C THR A 15 -3.57 -9.02 -2.96
N LEU A 16 -4.01 -8.36 -1.90
CA LEU A 16 -3.81 -8.80 -0.53
C LEU A 16 -4.80 -9.92 -0.16
N HIS A 17 -4.43 -10.72 0.84
CA HIS A 17 -5.33 -11.72 1.38
C HIS A 17 -6.60 -11.07 1.97
N GLY A 18 -7.75 -11.67 1.69
CA GLY A 18 -9.06 -11.19 2.13
C GLY A 18 -9.68 -10.16 1.19
N LEU A 19 -8.94 -9.68 0.18
CA LEU A 19 -9.42 -8.70 -0.81
C LEU A 19 -9.74 -9.32 -2.16
N GLU A 20 -9.58 -10.63 -2.35
CA GLU A 20 -9.79 -11.27 -3.63
C GLU A 20 -11.23 -11.10 -4.15
N GLU A 21 -12.22 -11.23 -3.27
CA GLU A 21 -13.63 -11.01 -3.62
C GLU A 21 -13.93 -9.53 -3.93
N VAL A 22 -13.23 -8.61 -3.27
CA VAL A 22 -13.36 -7.17 -3.52
C VAL A 22 -12.82 -6.84 -4.90
N LEU A 23 -11.65 -7.37 -5.23
CA LEU A 23 -11.02 -7.20 -6.54
C LEU A 23 -11.86 -7.79 -7.67
N CYS A 24 -12.50 -8.96 -7.46
CA CYS A 24 -13.44 -9.52 -8.43
C CYS A 24 -14.56 -8.52 -8.79
N LYS A 25 -15.11 -7.82 -7.79
CA LYS A 25 -16.16 -6.82 -8.02
C LYS A 25 -15.65 -5.60 -8.77
N GLU A 26 -14.48 -5.08 -8.40
CA GLU A 26 -13.86 -3.97 -9.14
C GLU A 26 -13.62 -4.35 -10.62
N LEU A 27 -13.11 -5.55 -10.88
CA LEU A 27 -12.90 -6.06 -12.24
C LEU A 27 -14.22 -6.20 -13.00
N GLN A 28 -15.27 -6.70 -12.36
CA GLN A 28 -16.60 -6.80 -12.95
C GLN A 28 -17.16 -5.42 -13.31
N GLU A 29 -16.99 -4.43 -12.44
CA GLU A 29 -17.40 -3.03 -12.69
C GLU A 29 -16.61 -2.40 -13.86
N LEU A 30 -15.36 -2.82 -14.08
CA LEU A 30 -14.56 -2.39 -15.23
C LEU A 30 -14.89 -3.13 -16.53
N GLY A 31 -15.80 -4.12 -16.49
CA GLY A 31 -16.23 -4.89 -17.66
C GLY A 31 -15.34 -6.11 -17.97
N ALA A 32 -14.62 -6.64 -16.99
CA ALA A 32 -13.85 -7.86 -17.16
C ALA A 32 -14.73 -9.10 -17.28
N GLU A 33 -14.29 -10.05 -18.10
CA GLU A 33 -14.97 -11.31 -18.36
C GLU A 33 -14.21 -12.49 -17.72
N GLU A 34 -14.87 -13.65 -17.62
CA GLU A 34 -14.26 -14.90 -17.10
C GLU A 34 -13.48 -14.70 -15.78
N ILE A 35 -14.07 -13.96 -14.84
CA ILE A 35 -13.43 -13.62 -13.57
C ILE A 35 -13.35 -14.87 -12.68
N GLU A 36 -12.14 -15.31 -12.40
CA GLU A 36 -11.84 -16.45 -11.54
C GLU A 36 -10.97 -16.03 -10.36
N LYS A 37 -11.47 -16.31 -9.15
CA LYS A 37 -10.76 -16.01 -7.91
C LYS A 37 -9.74 -17.09 -7.58
N GLY A 38 -8.49 -16.69 -7.39
CA GLY A 38 -7.42 -17.52 -6.81
C GLY A 38 -7.03 -17.06 -5.40
N ARG A 39 -5.91 -17.57 -4.88
CA ARG A 39 -5.34 -17.13 -3.59
C ARG A 39 -4.47 -15.90 -3.83
N ARG A 40 -4.87 -14.73 -3.29
CA ARG A 40 -4.19 -13.43 -3.48
C ARG A 40 -4.07 -12.99 -4.95
N VAL A 41 -4.92 -13.52 -5.82
CA VAL A 41 -4.94 -13.23 -7.24
C VAL A 41 -6.35 -13.40 -7.79
N VAL A 42 -6.68 -12.62 -8.82
CA VAL A 42 -7.90 -12.79 -9.62
C VAL A 42 -7.50 -12.88 -11.09
N TYR A 43 -7.92 -13.93 -11.76
CA TYR A 43 -7.76 -14.12 -13.20
C TYR A 43 -8.98 -13.56 -13.92
N PHE A 44 -8.78 -12.98 -15.10
CA PHE A 44 -9.86 -12.41 -15.90
C PHE A 44 -9.45 -12.32 -17.37
N LYS A 45 -10.41 -12.09 -18.25
CA LYS A 45 -10.19 -11.76 -19.67
C LYS A 45 -10.60 -10.33 -19.98
N GLY A 46 -9.92 -9.76 -20.96
CA GLY A 46 -10.14 -8.40 -21.41
C GLY A 46 -9.32 -8.04 -22.65
N ASP A 47 -9.66 -6.89 -23.23
CA ASP A 47 -8.86 -6.26 -24.28
C ASP A 47 -7.75 -5.37 -23.70
N LYS A 48 -6.96 -4.76 -24.59
CA LYS A 48 -5.92 -3.77 -24.24
C LYS A 48 -6.48 -2.57 -23.48
N ARG A 49 -7.72 -2.14 -23.78
CA ARG A 49 -8.37 -1.04 -23.05
C ARG A 49 -8.59 -1.43 -21.60
N LEU A 50 -9.07 -2.65 -21.34
CA LEU A 50 -9.25 -3.15 -19.99
C LEU A 50 -7.92 -3.32 -19.26
N LEU A 51 -6.83 -3.73 -19.93
CA LEU A 51 -5.49 -3.76 -19.33
C LEU A 51 -5.07 -2.39 -18.79
N TYR A 52 -5.27 -1.33 -19.58
CA TYR A 52 -4.93 0.04 -19.17
C TYR A 52 -5.88 0.53 -18.06
N LYS A 53 -7.19 0.31 -18.20
CA LYS A 53 -8.18 0.64 -17.17
C LYS A 53 -7.88 -0.07 -15.85
N ALA A 54 -7.51 -1.34 -15.87
CA ALA A 54 -7.18 -2.12 -14.69
C ALA A 54 -6.02 -1.49 -13.90
N ASN A 55 -4.96 -1.03 -14.59
CA ASN A 55 -3.84 -0.34 -13.95
C ASN A 55 -4.21 1.03 -13.39
N ILE A 56 -5.15 1.74 -14.02
CA ILE A 56 -5.53 3.12 -13.64
C ILE A 56 -6.60 3.14 -12.54
N HIS A 57 -7.58 2.24 -12.61
CA HIS A 57 -8.80 2.31 -11.79
C HIS A 57 -8.83 1.34 -10.61
N LEU A 58 -8.15 0.19 -10.66
CA LEU A 58 -8.22 -0.79 -9.58
C LEU A 58 -7.57 -0.26 -8.30
N ARG A 59 -8.33 -0.27 -7.21
CA ARG A 59 -7.87 0.19 -5.90
C ARG A 59 -7.34 -0.97 -5.07
N THR A 60 -7.81 -2.20 -5.28
CA THR A 60 -7.36 -3.35 -4.48
C THR A 60 -6.33 -4.24 -5.18
N ALA A 61 -5.91 -3.92 -6.40
CA ALA A 61 -4.82 -4.62 -7.07
C ALA A 61 -3.44 -4.12 -6.63
N LEU A 62 -2.47 -5.03 -6.53
CA LEU A 62 -1.05 -4.77 -6.32
C LEU A 62 -0.28 -4.70 -7.64
N ARG A 63 -0.66 -5.52 -8.62
CA ARG A 63 -0.07 -5.61 -9.97
C ARG A 63 -1.08 -6.25 -10.92
N VAL A 64 -1.05 -5.87 -12.18
CA VAL A 64 -1.78 -6.50 -13.29
C VAL A 64 -0.76 -7.15 -14.22
N LEU A 65 -0.88 -8.45 -14.45
CA LEU A 65 0.07 -9.24 -15.23
C LEU A 65 -0.62 -9.88 -16.43
N VAL A 66 0.11 -10.04 -17.52
CA VAL A 66 -0.35 -10.70 -18.76
C VAL A 66 0.44 -11.99 -18.96
N PRO A 67 -0.12 -13.17 -18.67
CA PRO A 67 0.53 -14.45 -18.93
C PRO A 67 0.88 -14.60 -20.42
N ILE A 68 2.14 -14.95 -20.70
CA ILE A 68 2.64 -15.20 -22.07
C ILE A 68 2.99 -16.67 -22.30
N ALA A 69 3.21 -17.43 -21.23
CA ALA A 69 3.44 -18.87 -21.31
C ALA A 69 2.91 -19.57 -20.06
N THR A 70 2.38 -20.77 -20.22
CA THR A 70 2.07 -21.69 -19.13
C THR A 70 2.41 -23.11 -19.56
N PHE A 71 3.25 -23.79 -18.78
CA PHE A 71 3.78 -25.11 -19.10
C PHE A 71 4.18 -25.86 -17.83
N GLU A 72 4.49 -27.14 -17.96
CA GLU A 72 4.96 -27.98 -16.85
C GLU A 72 6.48 -28.10 -16.90
N ALA A 73 7.13 -27.97 -15.75
CA ALA A 73 8.56 -28.24 -15.58
C ALA A 73 8.83 -28.73 -14.15
N THR A 74 9.85 -29.55 -13.99
CA THR A 74 10.28 -30.13 -12.71
C THR A 74 11.66 -29.65 -12.29
N ASN A 75 12.39 -28.93 -13.15
CA ASN A 75 13.68 -28.35 -12.84
C ASN A 75 13.93 -27.08 -13.67
N ALA A 76 14.98 -26.34 -13.31
CA ALA A 76 15.26 -25.04 -13.92
C ALA A 76 15.81 -25.14 -15.35
N ASP A 77 16.32 -26.29 -15.76
CA ASP A 77 16.81 -26.53 -17.12
C ASP A 77 15.64 -26.76 -18.07
N GLU A 78 14.63 -27.54 -17.67
CA GLU A 78 13.37 -27.65 -18.42
C GLU A 78 12.68 -26.29 -18.61
N VAL A 79 12.77 -25.40 -17.62
CA VAL A 79 12.31 -24.00 -17.75
C VAL A 79 13.13 -23.26 -18.80
N TYR A 80 14.46 -23.39 -18.78
CA TYR A 80 15.33 -22.76 -19.77
C TYR A 80 15.00 -23.25 -21.19
N ASP A 81 14.95 -24.57 -21.38
CA ASP A 81 14.75 -25.20 -22.68
C ASP A 81 13.42 -24.75 -23.29
N TYR A 82 12.32 -24.86 -22.51
CA TYR A 82 11.00 -24.42 -22.97
C TYR A 82 10.99 -22.94 -23.37
N LEU A 83 11.60 -22.08 -22.53
CA LEU A 83 11.60 -20.64 -22.76
C LEU A 83 12.46 -20.23 -23.96
N ASN A 84 13.57 -20.93 -24.22
CA ASN A 84 14.41 -20.67 -25.39
C ASN A 84 13.72 -21.17 -26.69
N GLU A 85 13.14 -22.36 -26.66
CA GLU A 85 12.63 -23.03 -27.87
C GLU A 85 11.21 -22.59 -28.30
N HIS A 86 10.35 -22.18 -27.36
CA HIS A 86 8.93 -21.99 -27.64
C HIS A 86 8.44 -20.54 -27.56
N ILE A 87 9.27 -19.61 -27.09
CA ILE A 87 8.88 -18.20 -26.93
C ILE A 87 9.59 -17.34 -27.96
N ALA A 88 8.82 -16.68 -28.82
CA ALA A 88 9.33 -15.69 -29.77
C ALA A 88 9.59 -14.36 -29.04
N TRP A 89 10.74 -14.22 -28.39
CA TRP A 89 11.06 -13.05 -27.55
C TRP A 89 11.09 -11.73 -28.29
N ASP A 90 11.28 -11.74 -29.62
CA ASP A 90 11.18 -10.55 -30.48
C ASP A 90 9.79 -9.90 -30.43
N ASN A 91 8.75 -10.61 -29.99
CA ASN A 91 7.42 -10.02 -29.78
C ASN A 91 7.37 -9.10 -28.54
N TYR A 92 8.31 -9.24 -27.59
CA TYR A 92 8.22 -8.60 -26.28
C TYR A 92 9.36 -7.62 -25.98
N LEU A 93 10.59 -7.90 -26.40
CA LEU A 93 11.73 -7.00 -26.20
C LEU A 93 12.67 -6.97 -27.41
N ASP A 94 13.58 -6.00 -27.44
CA ASP A 94 14.66 -5.90 -28.43
C ASP A 94 16.01 -6.14 -27.75
N PRO A 95 17.08 -6.48 -28.49
CA PRO A 95 18.43 -6.59 -27.93
C PRO A 95 18.96 -5.31 -27.28
N LYS A 96 18.32 -4.16 -27.53
CA LYS A 96 18.65 -2.86 -26.92
C LYS A 96 17.89 -2.62 -25.62
N SER A 97 16.79 -3.33 -25.39
CA SER A 97 15.97 -3.23 -24.20
C SER A 97 16.70 -3.80 -23.00
N THR A 98 16.30 -3.33 -21.82
CA THR A 98 16.66 -3.93 -20.54
C THR A 98 15.51 -4.74 -19.98
N PHE A 99 15.83 -5.82 -19.26
CA PHE A 99 14.78 -6.63 -18.62
C PHE A 99 15.15 -7.09 -17.22
N ALA A 100 14.14 -7.53 -16.47
CA ALA A 100 14.31 -8.24 -15.21
C ALA A 100 13.30 -9.37 -15.08
N VAL A 101 13.62 -10.32 -14.20
CA VAL A 101 12.75 -11.45 -13.85
C VAL A 101 12.57 -11.44 -12.34
N ASP A 102 11.33 -11.29 -11.89
CA ASP A 102 10.89 -11.57 -10.53
C ASP A 102 10.30 -12.98 -10.48
N SER A 103 10.60 -13.75 -9.43
CA SER A 103 10.23 -15.16 -9.36
C SER A 103 9.62 -15.51 -8.00
N VAL A 104 8.47 -16.18 -8.03
CA VAL A 104 7.83 -16.76 -6.84
C VAL A 104 7.68 -18.26 -7.07
N VAL A 105 8.22 -19.05 -6.15
CA VAL A 105 8.27 -20.50 -6.26
C VAL A 105 7.57 -21.13 -5.06
N TYR A 106 6.60 -21.99 -5.34
CA TYR A 106 5.92 -22.87 -4.39
C TYR A 106 5.93 -24.28 -4.96
N SER A 107 7.01 -25.04 -4.71
CA SER A 107 7.21 -26.37 -5.29
C SER A 107 8.15 -27.20 -4.41
N ASP A 108 7.94 -28.51 -4.41
CA ASP A 108 8.87 -29.47 -3.80
C ASP A 108 10.06 -29.79 -4.72
N HIS A 109 9.95 -29.50 -6.01
CA HIS A 109 10.99 -29.77 -7.01
C HIS A 109 11.98 -28.60 -7.16
N PHE A 110 11.49 -27.37 -7.07
CA PHE A 110 12.31 -26.16 -7.21
C PHE A 110 12.74 -25.63 -5.84
N THR A 111 13.99 -25.93 -5.45
CA THR A 111 14.51 -25.58 -4.12
C THR A 111 15.01 -24.13 -4.00
N HIS A 112 15.33 -23.46 -5.11
CA HIS A 112 15.95 -22.14 -5.13
C HIS A 112 15.31 -21.20 -6.17
N SER A 113 14.44 -20.30 -5.73
CA SER A 113 13.78 -19.32 -6.60
C SER A 113 14.76 -18.48 -7.42
N LYS A 114 15.85 -18.02 -6.81
CA LYS A 114 16.92 -17.28 -7.50
C LYS A 114 17.51 -18.05 -8.67
N PHE A 115 17.72 -19.36 -8.51
CA PHE A 115 18.31 -20.20 -9.55
C PHE A 115 17.42 -20.25 -10.78
N VAL A 116 16.11 -20.45 -10.61
CA VAL A 116 15.16 -20.44 -11.72
C VAL A 116 15.08 -19.07 -12.40
N ALA A 117 15.12 -17.98 -11.62
CA ALA A 117 15.17 -16.63 -12.16
C ALA A 117 16.44 -16.39 -13.01
N TYR A 118 17.59 -16.94 -12.60
CA TYR A 118 18.81 -16.89 -13.41
C TYR A 118 18.66 -17.68 -14.71
N ARG A 119 18.19 -18.93 -14.64
CA ARG A 119 17.96 -19.75 -15.85
C ARG A 119 16.96 -19.11 -16.82
N THR A 120 15.92 -18.46 -16.30
CA THR A 120 14.98 -17.67 -17.12
C THR A 120 15.69 -16.51 -17.83
N LYS A 121 16.59 -15.80 -17.14
CA LYS A 121 17.37 -14.71 -17.76
C LYS A 121 18.31 -15.23 -18.83
N ASP A 122 18.96 -16.37 -18.58
CA ASP A 122 19.86 -16.99 -19.55
C ASP A 122 19.09 -17.37 -20.81
N ALA A 123 17.91 -18.00 -20.69
CA ALA A 123 17.08 -18.39 -21.83
C ALA A 123 16.72 -17.19 -22.72
N ILE A 124 16.31 -16.07 -22.11
CA ILE A 124 16.00 -14.83 -22.84
C ILE A 124 17.25 -14.27 -23.51
N ALA A 125 18.38 -14.21 -22.80
CA ALA A 125 19.60 -13.62 -23.31
C ALA A 125 20.24 -14.46 -24.44
N ASP A 126 20.20 -15.78 -24.31
CA ASP A 126 20.76 -16.71 -25.29
C ASP A 126 19.92 -16.75 -26.57
N TYR A 127 18.57 -16.68 -26.49
CA TYR A 127 17.71 -16.53 -27.67
C TYR A 127 18.18 -15.37 -28.59
N PHE A 128 18.44 -14.19 -28.03
CA PHE A 128 18.94 -13.04 -28.81
C PHE A 128 20.42 -13.18 -29.22
N SER A 129 21.22 -13.87 -28.39
CA SER A 129 22.60 -14.20 -28.73
C SER A 129 22.67 -15.04 -29.99
N ASP A 130 21.79 -16.02 -30.12
CA ASP A 130 21.75 -16.98 -31.22
C ASP A 130 21.13 -16.36 -32.48
N LEU A 131 20.11 -15.50 -32.33
CA LEU A 131 19.42 -14.88 -33.45
C LEU A 131 20.17 -13.66 -34.05
N GLN A 132 20.72 -12.78 -33.22
CA GLN A 132 21.24 -11.47 -33.64
C GLN A 132 22.66 -11.13 -33.15
N GLY A 133 23.32 -12.05 -32.45
CA GLY A 133 24.69 -11.85 -31.95
C GLY A 133 24.82 -10.74 -30.90
N ARG A 134 23.71 -10.30 -30.29
CA ARG A 134 23.66 -9.25 -29.26
C ARG A 134 22.70 -9.64 -28.14
N ARG A 135 23.11 -9.41 -26.90
CA ARG A 135 22.32 -9.77 -25.70
C ARG A 135 21.65 -8.52 -25.10
N PRO A 136 20.34 -8.59 -24.75
CA PRO A 136 19.72 -7.55 -23.95
C PRO A 136 20.34 -7.50 -22.55
N ASN A 137 20.36 -6.30 -21.95
CA ASN A 137 20.97 -6.10 -20.63
C ASN A 137 19.96 -6.36 -19.51
N VAL A 138 20.43 -6.89 -18.38
CA VAL A 138 19.58 -7.04 -17.18
C VAL A 138 19.66 -5.79 -16.32
N SER A 139 18.51 -5.18 -16.01
CA SER A 139 18.41 -3.99 -15.14
C SER A 139 17.41 -4.25 -14.01
N VAL A 140 17.87 -4.27 -12.77
CA VAL A 140 16.99 -4.58 -11.61
C VAL A 140 16.21 -3.35 -11.12
N SER A 141 16.77 -2.15 -11.25
CA SER A 141 16.19 -0.93 -10.66
C SER A 141 15.13 -0.26 -11.53
N ASN A 142 15.26 -0.37 -12.87
CA ASN A 142 14.30 0.19 -13.82
C ASN A 142 14.41 -0.56 -15.16
N PRO A 143 13.92 -1.82 -15.24
CA PRO A 143 13.90 -2.56 -16.49
C PRO A 143 12.89 -1.96 -17.46
N ASP A 144 13.18 -2.03 -18.76
CA ASP A 144 12.19 -1.72 -19.79
C ASP A 144 11.04 -2.74 -19.70
N ILE A 145 11.38 -4.03 -19.62
CA ILE A 145 10.42 -5.12 -19.49
C ILE A 145 10.64 -5.91 -18.19
N LEU A 146 9.58 -6.06 -17.39
CA LEU A 146 9.61 -6.87 -16.18
C LEU A 146 8.78 -8.15 -16.40
N PHE A 147 9.44 -9.29 -16.26
CA PHE A 147 8.80 -10.59 -16.29
C PHE A 147 8.56 -11.11 -14.88
N HIS A 148 7.42 -11.78 -14.71
CA HIS A 148 7.06 -12.44 -13.47
C HIS A 148 6.93 -13.94 -13.73
N LEU A 149 7.85 -14.71 -13.15
CA LEU A 149 7.81 -16.17 -13.14
C LEU A 149 7.09 -16.64 -11.88
N HIS A 150 6.07 -17.46 -12.05
CA HIS A 150 5.36 -18.09 -10.95
C HIS A 150 5.38 -19.60 -11.13
N ILE A 151 5.87 -20.32 -10.13
CA ILE A 151 5.90 -21.78 -10.15
C ILE A 151 5.04 -22.28 -9.00
N SER A 152 4.02 -23.08 -9.32
CA SER A 152 3.17 -23.76 -8.35
C SER A 152 3.19 -25.25 -8.64
N HIS A 153 3.71 -26.04 -7.71
CA HIS A 153 4.04 -27.45 -7.90
C HIS A 153 4.96 -27.62 -9.13
N THR A 154 4.44 -28.13 -10.24
CA THR A 154 5.16 -28.31 -11.50
C THR A 154 4.72 -27.32 -12.58
N THR A 155 3.62 -26.60 -12.36
CA THR A 155 3.10 -25.62 -13.32
C THR A 155 3.89 -24.32 -13.22
N VAL A 156 4.47 -23.92 -14.35
CA VAL A 156 5.21 -22.68 -14.54
C VAL A 156 4.36 -21.71 -15.37
N THR A 157 4.17 -20.50 -14.84
CA THR A 157 3.55 -19.39 -15.56
C THR A 157 4.54 -18.25 -15.67
N LEU A 158 4.83 -17.83 -16.90
CA LEU A 158 5.58 -16.62 -17.18
C LEU A 158 4.60 -15.53 -17.63
N ALA A 159 4.68 -14.35 -17.02
CA ALA A 159 3.83 -13.22 -17.34
C ALA A 159 4.61 -11.91 -17.48
N LEU A 160 4.10 -10.99 -18.30
CA LEU A 160 4.56 -9.60 -18.37
C LEU A 160 3.92 -8.77 -17.25
N ASP A 161 4.69 -7.91 -16.60
CA ASP A 161 4.18 -6.93 -15.64
C ASP A 161 3.78 -5.63 -16.36
N SER A 162 2.47 -5.33 -16.36
CA SER A 162 1.94 -4.10 -16.97
C SER A 162 1.98 -2.90 -16.02
N SER A 163 2.11 -3.14 -14.72
CA SER A 163 2.06 -2.10 -13.68
C SER A 163 3.43 -1.49 -13.38
N GLY A 164 4.49 -2.32 -13.37
CA GLY A 164 5.83 -1.93 -12.95
C GLY A 164 5.96 -1.85 -11.43
N GLU A 165 6.12 -0.65 -10.88
CA GLU A 165 6.01 -0.47 -9.43
C GLU A 165 4.64 -0.95 -8.94
N SER A 166 4.57 -1.55 -7.76
CA SER A 166 3.30 -2.05 -7.27
C SER A 166 2.26 -0.92 -7.17
N LEU A 167 1.02 -1.21 -7.55
CA LEU A 167 -0.06 -0.25 -7.68
C LEU A 167 -0.40 0.43 -6.35
N HIS A 168 -0.10 -0.17 -5.19
CA HIS A 168 -0.27 0.52 -3.89
C HIS A 168 0.49 1.85 -3.83
N ILE A 169 1.61 1.98 -4.55
CA ILE A 169 2.32 3.25 -4.69
C ILE A 169 1.54 4.13 -5.66
N ARG A 170 0.54 4.86 -5.16
CA ARG A 170 -0.30 5.74 -6.00
C ARG A 170 0.50 6.91 -6.56
N GLY A 171 1.44 7.43 -5.79
CA GLY A 171 2.25 8.60 -6.15
C GLY A 171 1.95 9.85 -5.31
N TYR A 172 0.82 9.92 -4.61
CA TYR A 172 0.49 11.05 -3.74
C TYR A 172 1.26 11.05 -2.40
N ARG A 173 1.68 9.88 -1.90
CA ARG A 173 2.39 9.77 -0.63
C ARG A 173 3.83 10.29 -0.78
N LYS A 174 4.11 11.48 -0.27
CA LYS A 174 5.44 12.10 -0.28
C LYS A 174 6.11 12.16 1.08
N VAL A 175 5.32 12.07 2.16
CA VAL A 175 5.84 12.01 3.53
C VAL A 175 5.35 10.73 4.16
N GLN A 176 6.30 9.94 4.64
CA GLN A 176 6.02 8.73 5.39
C GLN A 176 6.11 9.03 6.88
N THR A 177 5.15 8.49 7.62
CA THR A 177 5.24 8.32 9.07
C THR A 177 5.70 6.89 9.34
N ASP A 178 5.98 6.54 10.59
CA ASP A 178 6.33 5.16 10.93
C ASP A 178 5.19 4.20 10.57
N ALA A 179 5.55 3.13 9.84
CA ALA A 179 4.69 2.00 9.46
C ALA A 179 3.28 2.38 8.94
N PRO A 180 3.18 3.11 7.81
CA PRO A 180 1.90 3.49 7.23
C PRO A 180 1.15 2.26 6.73
N ILE A 181 -0.18 2.31 6.81
CA ILE A 181 -1.01 1.32 6.14
C ILE A 181 -0.86 1.46 4.62
N SER A 182 -0.80 0.33 3.90
CA SER A 182 -0.82 0.32 2.44
C SER A 182 -2.11 0.94 1.90
N GLU A 183 -2.01 1.70 0.81
CA GLU A 183 -3.13 2.30 0.07
C GLU A 183 -4.10 1.23 -0.43
N VAL A 184 -3.60 0.08 -0.90
CA VAL A 184 -4.42 -1.07 -1.32
C VAL A 184 -5.21 -1.65 -0.14
N LEU A 185 -4.59 -1.74 1.04
CA LEU A 185 -5.26 -2.22 2.24
C LEU A 185 -6.32 -1.21 2.71
N ALA A 186 -5.98 0.09 2.75
CA ALA A 186 -6.93 1.16 3.08
C ALA A 186 -8.16 1.13 2.16
N ALA A 187 -7.94 1.04 0.85
CA ALA A 187 -9.02 0.90 -0.11
C ALA A 187 -9.84 -0.39 0.10
N GLY A 188 -9.16 -1.52 0.32
CA GLY A 188 -9.82 -2.79 0.61
C GLY A 188 -10.73 -2.73 1.84
N MET A 189 -10.27 -2.10 2.92
CA MET A 189 -11.07 -1.91 4.13
C MET A 189 -12.31 -1.06 3.87
N LEU A 190 -12.19 0.05 3.13
CA LEU A 190 -13.31 0.91 2.76
C LEU A 190 -14.37 0.16 1.95
N LEU A 191 -13.95 -0.64 0.97
CA LEU A 191 -14.84 -1.44 0.14
C LEU A 191 -15.50 -2.58 0.93
N LEU A 192 -14.76 -3.25 1.82
CA LEU A 192 -15.32 -4.25 2.76
C LEU A 192 -16.33 -3.61 3.72
N ALA A 193 -16.06 -2.38 4.16
CA ALA A 193 -16.95 -1.60 5.01
C ALA A 193 -18.20 -1.08 4.28
N GLY A 194 -18.25 -1.21 2.96
CA GLY A 194 -19.34 -0.71 2.13
C GLY A 194 -19.36 0.82 2.03
N TRP A 195 -18.21 1.48 2.11
CA TRP A 195 -18.09 2.92 1.91
C TRP A 195 -18.53 3.31 0.49
N LYS A 196 -19.50 4.21 0.38
CA LYS A 196 -20.05 4.70 -0.90
C LYS A 196 -19.85 6.19 -1.12
N GLY A 197 -19.16 6.89 -0.20
CA GLY A 197 -18.99 8.34 -0.29
C GLY A 197 -20.27 9.14 -0.09
N LYS A 198 -21.18 8.70 0.79
CA LYS A 198 -22.52 9.29 0.99
C LYS A 198 -22.80 9.74 2.42
N SER A 199 -21.79 9.75 3.28
CA SER A 199 -21.91 10.22 4.65
C SER A 199 -20.62 10.87 5.10
N ALA A 200 -20.60 11.44 6.32
CA ALA A 200 -19.39 11.98 6.91
C ALA A 200 -18.38 10.86 7.23
N PHE A 201 -17.09 11.19 7.21
CA PHE A 201 -16.01 10.23 7.45
C PHE A 201 -15.02 10.73 8.51
N VAL A 202 -14.63 9.87 9.45
CA VAL A 202 -13.71 10.22 10.53
C VAL A 202 -12.62 9.16 10.70
N ASP A 203 -11.38 9.60 10.86
CA ASP A 203 -10.27 8.78 11.37
C ASP A 203 -9.64 9.48 12.58
N PRO A 204 -9.90 9.01 13.83
CA PRO A 204 -9.38 9.63 15.04
C PRO A 204 -7.89 9.41 15.32
N MET A 205 -7.22 8.53 14.56
CA MET A 205 -5.79 8.24 14.68
C MET A 205 -5.20 8.08 13.28
N CYS A 206 -5.31 9.15 12.49
CA CYS A 206 -5.16 9.08 11.04
C CYS A 206 -3.73 8.90 10.54
N GLY A 207 -2.73 9.09 11.40
CA GLY A 207 -1.31 9.02 11.03
C GLY A 207 -1.02 9.94 9.84
N SER A 208 -0.49 9.37 8.75
CA SER A 208 -0.21 10.06 7.50
C SER A 208 -1.43 10.28 6.58
N GLY A 209 -2.66 10.04 7.07
CA GLY A 209 -3.92 10.36 6.40
C GLY A 209 -4.36 9.38 5.31
N THR A 210 -3.80 8.17 5.26
CA THR A 210 -4.00 7.25 4.12
C THR A 210 -5.45 6.84 3.93
N ILE A 211 -6.13 6.45 5.03
CA ILE A 211 -7.52 6.00 4.99
C ILE A 211 -8.44 7.13 4.52
N LEU A 212 -8.23 8.34 5.03
CA LEU A 212 -8.98 9.55 4.66
C LEU A 212 -8.82 9.90 3.17
N ILE A 213 -7.59 9.85 2.68
CA ILE A 213 -7.29 10.15 1.27
C ILE A 213 -7.98 9.12 0.37
N GLU A 214 -7.80 7.82 0.62
CA GLU A 214 -8.45 6.78 -0.19
C GLU A 214 -10.00 6.87 -0.13
N ALA A 215 -10.57 7.21 1.03
CA ALA A 215 -12.01 7.41 1.19
C ALA A 215 -12.54 8.54 0.30
N LEU A 216 -11.80 9.66 0.22
CA LEU A 216 -12.15 10.79 -0.64
C LEU A 216 -11.91 10.49 -2.13
N LEU A 217 -10.82 9.81 -2.48
CA LEU A 217 -10.58 9.39 -3.85
C LEU A 217 -11.71 8.47 -4.36
N MET A 218 -12.23 7.59 -3.51
CA MET A 218 -13.41 6.77 -3.83
C MET A 218 -14.68 7.63 -3.97
N ALA A 219 -14.97 8.48 -2.99
CA ALA A 219 -16.18 9.28 -2.96
C ALA A 219 -16.28 10.23 -4.16
N LYS A 220 -15.15 10.84 -4.53
CA LYS A 220 -15.04 11.79 -5.64
C LYS A 220 -14.81 11.11 -6.99
N GLY A 221 -14.77 9.78 -7.05
CA GLY A 221 -14.57 9.03 -8.29
C GLY A 221 -13.19 9.19 -8.92
N ILE A 222 -12.19 9.66 -8.17
CA ILE A 222 -10.84 9.91 -8.67
C ILE A 222 -10.10 8.57 -8.80
N PRO A 223 -9.63 8.17 -10.01
CA PRO A 223 -8.93 6.90 -10.19
C PRO A 223 -7.57 6.91 -9.46
N PRO A 224 -7.19 5.84 -8.75
CA PRO A 224 -5.96 5.79 -7.96
C PRO A 224 -4.68 5.90 -8.81
N GLY A 225 -4.73 5.50 -10.08
CA GLY A 225 -3.57 5.46 -10.97
C GLY A 225 -3.14 6.79 -11.56
N ILE A 226 -3.98 7.83 -11.53
CA ILE A 226 -3.67 9.13 -12.18
C ILE A 226 -2.49 9.88 -11.55
N PHE A 227 -2.14 9.53 -10.30
CA PHE A 227 -1.04 10.15 -9.58
C PHE A 227 0.31 9.53 -9.92
N ARG A 228 0.32 8.42 -10.66
CA ARG A 228 1.53 7.70 -11.04
C ARG A 228 2.20 8.42 -12.22
N PRO A 229 3.54 8.48 -12.25
CA PRO A 229 4.25 9.11 -13.35
C PRO A 229 4.16 8.29 -14.64
N SER A 230 4.09 6.95 -14.51
CA SER A 230 3.95 6.02 -15.63
C SER A 230 3.59 4.61 -15.16
N PHE A 231 3.27 3.75 -16.11
CA PHE A 231 3.07 2.31 -15.99
C PHE A 231 4.08 1.54 -16.85
N ALA A 232 4.28 0.24 -16.57
CA ALA A 232 5.24 -0.56 -17.33
C ALA A 232 4.78 -0.86 -18.75
N PHE A 233 3.47 -0.98 -19.00
CA PHE A 233 2.93 -1.20 -20.35
C PHE A 233 3.28 -0.08 -21.34
N GLU A 234 3.63 1.12 -20.87
CA GLU A 234 4.04 2.25 -21.73
C GLU A 234 5.36 1.99 -22.46
N ARG A 235 6.13 0.98 -22.03
CA ARG A 235 7.38 0.55 -22.67
C ARG A 235 7.23 -0.68 -23.56
N TRP A 236 6.02 -1.22 -23.68
CA TRP A 236 5.76 -2.39 -24.52
C TRP A 236 5.74 -2.01 -25.99
N LYS A 237 6.10 -2.94 -26.88
CA LYS A 237 6.19 -2.68 -28.33
C LYS A 237 4.87 -2.25 -28.95
N ASP A 238 3.77 -2.71 -28.37
CA ASP A 238 2.40 -2.46 -28.83
C ASP A 238 1.68 -1.38 -28.01
N PHE A 239 2.44 -0.52 -27.31
CA PHE A 239 1.90 0.58 -26.54
C PHE A 239 1.08 1.55 -27.42
N ASP A 240 -0.15 1.83 -26.97
CA ASP A 240 -1.07 2.73 -27.63
C ASP A 240 -1.26 4.01 -26.78
N GLN A 241 -0.57 5.08 -27.20
CA GLN A 241 -0.60 6.37 -26.52
C GLN A 241 -1.96 7.07 -26.62
N GLU A 242 -2.67 6.92 -27.74
CA GLU A 242 -3.98 7.55 -27.95
C GLU A 242 -5.04 6.87 -27.09
N LEU A 243 -5.01 5.54 -27.02
CA LEU A 243 -5.86 4.76 -26.12
C LEU A 243 -5.62 5.13 -24.67
N LEU A 244 -4.36 5.19 -24.23
CA LEU A 244 -4.02 5.61 -22.86
C LEU A 244 -4.56 7.01 -22.55
N SER A 245 -4.34 7.97 -23.45
CA SER A 245 -4.85 9.34 -23.28
C SER A 245 -6.37 9.35 -23.12
N SER A 246 -7.08 8.60 -23.97
CA SER A 246 -8.55 8.50 -23.90
C SER A 246 -9.06 7.95 -22.55
N ILE A 247 -8.32 7.03 -21.93
CA ILE A 247 -8.69 6.41 -20.64
C ILE A 247 -8.36 7.35 -19.49
N LEU A 248 -7.22 8.05 -19.53
CA LEU A 248 -6.85 9.03 -18.50
C LEU A 248 -7.83 10.22 -18.45
N ASP A 249 -8.51 10.51 -19.56
CA ASP A 249 -9.58 11.51 -19.64
C ASP A 249 -10.98 10.94 -19.32
N GLU A 250 -11.15 9.61 -19.20
CA GLU A 250 -12.43 8.93 -18.94
C GLU A 250 -12.75 8.81 -17.44
N TRP A 251 -12.81 9.96 -16.76
CA TRP A 251 -13.35 10.05 -15.40
C TRP A 251 -13.86 11.46 -15.13
N GLU A 252 -14.76 11.56 -14.15
CA GLU A 252 -15.30 12.84 -13.70
C GLU A 252 -15.24 12.91 -12.18
N GLU A 253 -14.74 14.05 -11.68
CA GLU A 253 -14.72 14.32 -10.24
C GLU A 253 -16.16 14.53 -9.77
N LYS A 254 -16.63 13.65 -8.88
CA LYS A 254 -17.96 13.77 -8.29
C LYS A 254 -17.94 14.78 -7.14
N PRO A 255 -19.00 15.58 -6.95
CA PRO A 255 -19.14 16.41 -5.78
C PRO A 255 -19.21 15.54 -4.52
N PHE A 256 -18.64 16.03 -3.43
CA PHE A 256 -18.67 15.37 -2.13
C PHE A 256 -18.75 16.45 -1.05
N ASP A 257 -19.93 16.60 -0.47
CA ASP A 257 -20.27 17.70 0.43
C ASP A 257 -20.39 17.25 1.89
N HIS A 258 -19.87 16.07 2.23
CA HIS A 258 -19.89 15.56 3.58
C HIS A 258 -18.59 15.89 4.34
N PRO A 259 -18.66 16.18 5.64
CA PRO A 259 -17.46 16.43 6.43
C PRO A 259 -16.51 15.22 6.48
N VAL A 260 -15.20 15.48 6.28
CA VAL A 260 -14.13 14.51 6.57
C VAL A 260 -13.21 15.07 7.65
N VAL A 261 -12.98 14.29 8.70
CA VAL A 261 -12.17 14.70 9.85
C VAL A 261 -11.05 13.70 10.11
N GLY A 262 -9.82 14.20 10.17
CA GLY A 262 -8.63 13.44 10.54
C GLY A 262 -8.01 13.98 11.82
N MET A 263 -7.82 13.11 12.81
CA MET A 263 -7.19 13.47 14.07
C MET A 263 -5.98 12.58 14.33
N ASP A 264 -4.95 13.12 14.96
CA ASP A 264 -3.82 12.35 15.46
C ASP A 264 -3.14 13.11 16.60
N ILE A 265 -2.64 12.38 17.60
CA ILE A 265 -1.88 12.97 18.71
C ILE A 265 -0.56 13.57 18.24
N SER A 266 0.02 13.03 17.15
CA SER A 266 1.31 13.45 16.63
C SER A 266 1.18 14.64 15.68
N PRO A 267 1.73 15.83 16.02
CA PRO A 267 1.76 16.97 15.11
C PRO A 267 2.51 16.65 13.81
N LYS A 268 3.55 15.82 13.89
CA LYS A 268 4.34 15.38 12.72
C LYS A 268 3.49 14.54 11.76
N ALA A 269 2.63 13.66 12.30
CA ALA A 269 1.72 12.86 11.50
C ALA A 269 0.69 13.74 10.77
N ILE A 270 0.09 14.71 11.46
CA ILE A 270 -0.83 15.68 10.83
C ILE A 270 -0.16 16.52 9.74
N VAL A 271 1.10 16.94 9.93
CA VAL A 271 1.85 17.63 8.87
C VAL A 271 2.05 16.71 7.65
N ALA A 272 2.41 15.44 7.86
CA ALA A 272 2.54 14.47 6.79
C ALA A 272 1.21 14.23 6.07
N ALA A 273 0.11 14.09 6.81
CA ALA A 273 -1.23 13.90 6.28
C ALA A 273 -1.70 15.06 5.41
N LYS A 274 -1.52 16.31 5.88
CA LYS A 274 -1.81 17.52 5.10
C LYS A 274 -1.04 17.55 3.80
N LYS A 275 0.26 17.24 3.83
CA LYS A 275 1.11 17.25 2.62
C LYS A 275 0.69 16.14 1.64
N ASN A 276 0.40 14.94 2.12
CA ASN A 276 -0.08 13.84 1.26
C ASN A 276 -1.46 14.16 0.65
N ALA A 277 -2.37 14.75 1.42
CA ALA A 277 -3.68 15.19 0.93
C ALA A 277 -3.57 16.34 -0.08
N GLU A 278 -2.57 17.22 0.05
CA GLU A 278 -2.25 18.26 -0.94
C GLU A 278 -1.84 17.63 -2.27
N TYR A 279 -0.94 16.64 -2.25
CA TYR A 279 -0.53 15.91 -3.45
C TYR A 279 -1.67 15.09 -4.08
N ALA A 280 -2.59 14.57 -3.27
CA ALA A 280 -3.80 13.89 -3.73
C ALA A 280 -4.89 14.86 -4.23
N GLY A 281 -4.72 16.18 -4.04
CA GLY A 281 -5.68 17.19 -4.48
C GLY A 281 -6.93 17.34 -3.60
N VAL A 282 -6.96 16.71 -2.42
CA VAL A 282 -8.13 16.61 -1.52
C VAL A 282 -7.93 17.30 -0.17
N LEU A 283 -6.84 18.07 0.01
CA LEU A 283 -6.55 18.76 1.27
C LEU A 283 -7.71 19.66 1.76
N LYS A 284 -8.41 20.31 0.83
CA LYS A 284 -9.52 21.23 1.17
C LYS A 284 -10.76 20.49 1.67
N ASP A 285 -10.86 19.20 1.39
CA ASP A 285 -12.00 18.36 1.75
C ASP A 285 -11.83 17.74 3.15
N ILE A 286 -10.67 17.93 3.82
CA ILE A 286 -10.34 17.30 5.11
C ILE A 286 -10.05 18.36 6.18
N SER A 287 -10.76 18.26 7.30
CA SER A 287 -10.39 18.97 8.54
C SER A 287 -9.40 18.14 9.34
N PHE A 288 -8.15 18.59 9.40
CA PHE A 288 -7.09 17.93 10.16
C PHE A 288 -6.84 18.63 11.50
N VAL A 289 -6.91 17.87 12.60
CA VAL A 289 -6.78 18.35 13.98
C VAL A 289 -5.68 17.56 14.70
N VAL A 290 -4.81 18.26 15.42
CA VAL A 290 -3.89 17.60 16.37
C VAL A 290 -4.66 17.37 17.66
N SER A 291 -4.96 16.12 17.99
CA SER A 291 -5.76 15.76 19.16
C SER A 291 -5.53 14.31 19.56
N ASP A 292 -5.40 14.05 20.85
CA ASP A 292 -5.49 12.69 21.40
C ASP A 292 -6.95 12.22 21.37
N ILE A 293 -7.17 10.93 21.05
CA ILE A 293 -8.51 10.33 21.06
C ILE A 293 -9.21 10.46 22.42
N SER A 294 -8.44 10.49 23.51
CA SER A 294 -8.90 10.69 24.89
C SER A 294 -9.59 12.05 25.08
N ASP A 295 -9.16 13.06 24.32
CA ASP A 295 -9.62 14.45 24.46
C ASP A 295 -10.70 14.83 23.46
N VAL A 296 -11.07 13.94 22.53
CA VAL A 296 -12.07 14.22 21.50
C VAL A 296 -13.44 14.51 22.12
N LEU A 297 -14.01 15.66 21.78
CA LEU A 297 -15.31 16.14 22.21
C LEU A 297 -16.39 16.00 21.11
N PRO A 298 -17.68 15.90 21.47
CA PRO A 298 -18.77 15.73 20.50
C PRO A 298 -18.82 16.80 19.40
N GLU A 299 -18.51 18.05 19.72
CA GLU A 299 -18.53 19.18 18.78
C GLU A 299 -17.41 19.13 17.74
N GLN A 300 -16.39 18.29 17.95
CA GLN A 300 -15.27 18.14 17.02
C GLN A 300 -15.52 17.07 15.95
N VAL A 301 -16.64 16.35 16.05
CA VAL A 301 -17.00 15.26 15.14
C VAL A 301 -18.36 15.53 14.48
N PRO A 302 -18.57 15.06 13.23
CA PRO A 302 -19.84 15.25 12.54
C PRO A 302 -21.05 14.75 13.34
N ALA A 303 -22.10 15.56 13.44
CA ALA A 303 -23.33 15.12 14.07
C ALA A 303 -24.02 14.03 13.22
N VAL A 304 -24.75 13.13 13.88
CA VAL A 304 -25.62 12.17 13.19
C VAL A 304 -26.92 12.86 12.84
N SER A 305 -27.17 13.05 11.55
CA SER A 305 -28.43 13.59 11.03
C SER A 305 -29.49 12.49 10.88
N PRO A 306 -30.70 12.65 11.46
CA PRO A 306 -31.79 11.71 11.24
C PRO A 306 -32.16 11.62 9.75
N GLY A 307 -32.25 10.39 9.22
CA GLY A 307 -32.64 10.14 7.82
C GLY A 307 -31.49 10.13 6.82
N GLU A 308 -30.26 10.47 7.23
CA GLU A 308 -29.06 10.34 6.40
C GLU A 308 -28.32 9.01 6.66
N GLU A 309 -27.42 8.64 5.75
CA GLU A 309 -26.54 7.50 5.97
C GLU A 309 -25.65 7.76 7.21
N PRO A 310 -25.50 6.79 8.14
CA PRO A 310 -24.65 6.96 9.32
C PRO A 310 -23.22 7.39 8.95
N PRO A 311 -22.63 8.33 9.70
CA PRO A 311 -21.20 8.64 9.58
C PRO A 311 -20.34 7.39 9.75
N MET A 312 -19.28 7.29 8.96
CA MET A 312 -18.32 6.19 9.05
C MET A 312 -17.09 6.64 9.84
N LEU A 313 -16.70 5.83 10.82
CA LEU A 313 -15.39 5.95 11.47
C LEU A 313 -14.54 4.77 11.01
N MET A 314 -13.33 5.03 10.53
CA MET A 314 -12.38 3.96 10.23
C MET A 314 -11.00 4.37 10.70
N THR A 315 -10.32 3.49 11.43
CA THR A 315 -9.02 3.81 12.00
C THR A 315 -8.10 2.60 12.12
N ASN A 316 -6.80 2.89 12.13
CA ASN A 316 -5.71 1.94 12.30
C ASN A 316 -4.90 2.36 13.54
N PRO A 317 -5.38 2.05 14.76
CA PRO A 317 -4.73 2.45 16.00
C PRO A 317 -3.33 1.85 16.11
N PRO A 318 -2.47 2.36 17.02
CA PRO A 318 -1.18 1.74 17.28
C PRO A 318 -1.33 0.28 17.74
N TYR A 319 -0.36 -0.56 17.38
CA TYR A 319 -0.23 -1.97 17.79
C TYR A 319 1.24 -2.41 17.77
N GLY A 320 1.53 -3.56 18.39
CA GLY A 320 2.88 -4.15 18.47
C GLY A 320 3.78 -3.43 19.49
N GLU A 321 5.10 -3.53 19.36
CA GLU A 321 6.09 -2.92 20.28
C GLU A 321 6.11 -1.36 20.27
N ARG A 322 5.16 -0.71 19.58
CA ARG A 322 5.11 0.74 19.38
C ARG A 322 4.78 1.53 20.64
N LEU A 323 4.15 0.88 21.59
CA LEU A 323 3.74 1.42 22.88
C LEU A 323 3.93 0.32 23.92
N ARG A 324 4.11 0.68 25.19
CA ARG A 324 4.12 -0.32 26.25
C ARG A 324 2.76 -1.05 26.26
N PRO A 325 2.70 -2.36 26.53
CA PRO A 325 1.45 -3.12 26.50
C PRO A 325 0.31 -2.46 27.29
N GLU A 326 0.62 -1.85 28.44
CA GLU A 326 -0.36 -1.15 29.27
C GLU A 326 -0.93 0.10 28.59
N ASP A 327 -0.09 0.87 27.91
CA ASP A 327 -0.49 2.06 27.17
C ASP A 327 -1.38 1.67 25.97
N LEU A 328 -1.08 0.54 25.30
CA LEU A 328 -1.94 -0.01 24.25
C LEU A 328 -3.32 -0.39 24.78
N GLU A 329 -3.40 -1.22 25.82
CA GLU A 329 -4.70 -1.62 26.38
C GLU A 329 -5.55 -0.41 26.80
N GLN A 330 -4.92 0.61 27.36
CA GLN A 330 -5.58 1.87 27.71
C GLN A 330 -6.10 2.59 26.46
N THR A 331 -5.30 2.76 25.40
CA THR A 331 -5.74 3.38 24.14
C THR A 331 -6.97 2.68 23.56
N TYR A 332 -6.99 1.35 23.51
CA TYR A 332 -8.15 0.62 22.98
C TYR A 332 -9.38 0.71 23.90
N SER A 333 -9.17 0.75 25.23
CA SER A 333 -10.26 0.96 26.19
C SER A 333 -10.89 2.36 26.04
N VAL A 334 -10.05 3.39 25.87
CA VAL A 334 -10.48 4.76 25.58
C VAL A 334 -11.22 4.83 24.26
N LEU A 335 -10.70 4.18 23.20
CA LEU A 335 -11.36 4.09 21.91
C LEU A 335 -12.77 3.49 22.06
N GLY A 336 -12.90 2.37 22.78
CA GLY A 336 -14.20 1.76 23.07
C GLY A 336 -15.17 2.70 23.78
N SER A 337 -14.69 3.43 24.78
CA SER A 337 -15.47 4.46 25.49
C SER A 337 -15.92 5.59 24.55
N LYS A 338 -15.01 6.13 23.72
CA LYS A 338 -15.32 7.19 22.76
C LYS A 338 -16.31 6.70 21.69
N LEU A 339 -16.18 5.47 21.21
CA LEU A 339 -17.15 4.87 20.29
C LEU A 339 -18.56 4.84 20.91
N LYS A 340 -18.67 4.50 22.20
CA LYS A 340 -19.95 4.41 22.89
C LYS A 340 -20.58 5.77 23.24
N HIS A 341 -19.76 6.78 23.52
CA HIS A 341 -20.25 8.04 24.10
C HIS A 341 -20.18 9.24 23.16
N ILE A 342 -19.18 9.29 22.29
CA ILE A 342 -18.95 10.40 21.35
C ILE A 342 -19.45 10.01 19.96
N PHE A 343 -19.01 8.87 19.45
CA PHE A 343 -19.39 8.38 18.12
C PHE A 343 -20.68 7.55 18.14
N THR A 344 -21.67 7.93 18.96
CA THR A 344 -22.95 7.22 19.00
C THR A 344 -23.69 7.40 17.67
N GLY A 345 -24.19 6.31 17.08
CA GLY A 345 -24.87 6.33 15.78
C GLY A 345 -23.94 6.20 14.58
N TYR A 346 -22.63 6.04 14.79
CA TYR A 346 -21.66 5.79 13.73
C TYR A 346 -21.57 4.31 13.38
N ARG A 347 -21.05 4.04 12.17
CA ARG A 347 -20.50 2.72 11.81
C ARG A 347 -18.98 2.78 11.92
N ALA A 348 -18.43 2.10 12.92
CA ALA A 348 -17.02 2.16 13.24
C ALA A 348 -16.25 0.92 12.77
N TRP A 349 -15.06 1.12 12.23
CA TRP A 349 -14.18 0.09 11.69
C TRP A 349 -12.79 0.25 12.27
N VAL A 350 -12.27 -0.81 12.88
CA VAL A 350 -10.95 -0.79 13.53
C VAL A 350 -10.14 -1.96 13.02
N ILE A 351 -8.96 -1.68 12.45
CA ILE A 351 -7.98 -2.71 12.08
C ILE A 351 -6.84 -2.73 13.10
N SER A 352 -6.44 -3.91 13.55
CA SER A 352 -5.28 -4.07 14.43
C SER A 352 -4.72 -5.48 14.40
N SER A 353 -3.42 -5.62 14.66
CA SER A 353 -2.78 -6.92 14.93
C SER A 353 -2.88 -7.34 16.41
N SER A 354 -3.28 -6.45 17.33
CA SER A 354 -3.42 -6.77 18.75
C SER A 354 -4.81 -7.32 19.06
N LYS A 355 -4.89 -8.64 19.29
CA LYS A 355 -6.16 -9.29 19.66
C LYS A 355 -6.64 -8.84 21.03
N GLU A 356 -5.70 -8.64 21.96
CA GLU A 356 -5.93 -8.13 23.31
C GLU A 356 -6.49 -6.70 23.27
N GLY A 357 -5.85 -5.80 22.52
CA GLY A 357 -6.34 -4.44 22.31
C GLY A 357 -7.74 -4.42 21.72
N LEU A 358 -8.00 -5.21 20.67
CA LEU A 358 -9.33 -5.30 20.09
C LEU A 358 -10.38 -5.87 21.06
N TRP A 359 -10.01 -6.68 22.06
CA TRP A 359 -10.93 -7.09 23.14
C TRP A 359 -11.20 -5.97 24.13
N LYS A 360 -10.22 -5.12 24.42
CA LYS A 360 -10.35 -3.97 25.34
C LYS A 360 -11.28 -2.87 24.83
N ILE A 361 -11.61 -2.85 23.53
CA ILE A 361 -12.69 -2.00 22.98
C ILE A 361 -14.02 -2.25 23.72
N GLY A 362 -14.27 -3.46 24.24
CA GLY A 362 -15.44 -3.74 25.08
C GLY A 362 -16.78 -3.71 24.33
N LEU A 363 -16.78 -3.62 23.00
CA LEU A 363 -17.95 -3.69 22.14
C LEU A 363 -17.96 -5.00 21.35
N LYS A 364 -19.14 -5.56 21.11
CA LYS A 364 -19.29 -6.79 20.30
C LYS A 364 -19.32 -6.43 18.81
N PRO A 365 -18.31 -6.82 18.01
CA PRO A 365 -18.29 -6.54 16.59
C PRO A 365 -19.41 -7.31 15.86
N PHE A 366 -19.95 -6.71 14.80
CA PHE A 366 -20.88 -7.37 13.88
C PHE A 366 -20.15 -7.99 12.67
N PHE A 367 -18.93 -7.50 12.38
CA PHE A 367 -18.10 -7.94 11.28
C PHE A 367 -16.68 -8.20 11.77
N LYS A 368 -16.05 -9.23 11.20
CA LYS A 368 -14.64 -9.58 11.41
C LYS A 368 -14.07 -10.15 10.12
N GLU A 369 -12.92 -9.66 9.70
CA GLU A 369 -12.16 -10.22 8.58
C GLU A 369 -10.67 -10.21 8.91
N VAL A 370 -9.96 -11.27 8.50
CA VAL A 370 -8.51 -11.34 8.65
C VAL A 370 -7.86 -10.72 7.42
N LEU A 371 -7.04 -9.69 7.65
CA LEU A 371 -6.30 -8.97 6.62
C LEU A 371 -4.81 -8.95 6.95
N PHE A 372 -3.98 -8.54 6.01
CA PHE A 372 -2.53 -8.46 6.21
C PHE A 372 -2.01 -7.06 5.90
N ASN A 373 -1.37 -6.42 6.88
CA ASN A 373 -0.61 -5.19 6.66
C ASN A 373 0.87 -5.54 6.48
N GLY A 374 1.31 -5.66 5.22
CA GLY A 374 2.60 -6.28 4.92
C GLY A 374 2.58 -7.77 5.29
N SER A 375 3.53 -8.21 6.12
CA SER A 375 3.57 -9.58 6.65
C SER A 375 2.74 -9.77 7.93
N LEU A 376 2.24 -8.68 8.52
CA LEU A 376 1.55 -8.72 9.80
C LEU A 376 0.07 -9.08 9.62
N GLU A 377 -0.36 -10.16 10.30
CA GLU A 377 -1.78 -10.54 10.39
C GLU A 377 -2.54 -9.54 11.28
N CYS A 378 -3.62 -8.99 10.75
CA CYS A 378 -4.52 -8.06 11.41
C CYS A 378 -5.97 -8.56 11.34
N GLU A 379 -6.80 -8.13 12.28
CA GLU A 379 -8.25 -8.32 12.22
C GLU A 379 -8.91 -6.96 12.00
N LEU A 380 -9.72 -6.83 10.94
CA LEU A 380 -10.63 -5.70 10.74
C LEU A 380 -11.95 -6.03 11.45
N ARG A 381 -12.35 -5.19 12.40
CA ARG A 381 -13.62 -5.32 13.14
C ARG A 381 -14.56 -4.17 12.84
N GLY A 382 -15.82 -4.50 12.52
CA GLY A 382 -16.92 -3.54 12.38
C GLY A 382 -17.80 -3.49 13.63
N TYR A 383 -18.15 -2.29 14.08
CA TYR A 383 -18.99 -2.01 15.23
C TYR A 383 -20.13 -1.06 14.84
N GLU A 384 -21.33 -1.34 15.36
CA GLU A 384 -22.45 -0.42 15.31
C GLU A 384 -22.63 0.18 16.70
N THR A 385 -22.66 1.51 16.77
CA THR A 385 -22.90 2.24 18.01
C THR A 385 -24.31 2.81 17.96
N PHE A 386 -25.08 2.59 19.03
CA PHE A 386 -26.45 3.09 19.14
C PHE A 386 -26.73 3.45 20.60
N SER A 387 -27.71 4.32 20.81
CA SER A 387 -28.24 4.60 22.13
C SER A 387 -29.21 3.47 22.56
N GLY A 388 -29.15 3.07 23.83
CA GLY A 388 -30.06 2.06 24.40
C GLY A 388 -29.57 0.60 24.32
N LYS A 389 -30.48 -0.37 24.49
CA LYS A 389 -30.16 -1.80 24.47
C LYS A 389 -30.13 -2.33 23.04
N ARG A 390 -29.18 -3.24 22.74
CA ARG A 390 -29.03 -3.86 21.40
C ARG A 390 -30.30 -4.52 20.89
N SER A 391 -31.10 -5.12 21.77
CA SER A 391 -32.37 -5.74 21.43
C SER A 391 -33.35 -4.74 20.81
N GLU A 392 -33.45 -3.54 21.38
CA GLU A 392 -34.36 -2.48 20.93
C GLU A 392 -33.90 -1.83 19.62
N PHE A 393 -32.59 -1.79 19.37
CA PHE A 393 -32.03 -1.31 18.11
C PHE A 393 -32.28 -2.29 16.95
N LEU A 394 -32.05 -3.59 17.18
CA LEU A 394 -32.26 -4.62 16.14
C LEU A 394 -33.73 -4.77 15.71
N GLU A 395 -34.68 -4.40 16.56
CA GLU A 395 -36.11 -4.35 16.21
C GLU A 395 -36.47 -3.17 15.30
N LYS A 396 -35.64 -2.12 15.28
CA LYS A 396 -35.89 -0.87 14.53
C LYS A 396 -35.09 -0.76 13.23
N SER A 397 -34.08 -1.59 13.01
CA SER A 397 -33.26 -1.55 11.79
C SER A 397 -33.93 -2.26 10.60
N PRO A 398 -34.05 -1.61 9.42
CA PRO A 398 -34.65 -2.20 8.23
C PRO A 398 -33.78 -3.29 7.56
N GLU A 399 -32.48 -3.33 7.84
CA GLU A 399 -31.57 -4.37 7.35
C GLU A 399 -31.33 -5.44 8.42
N LYS A 400 -31.93 -6.63 8.25
CA LYS A 400 -31.50 -7.81 9.00
C LYS A 400 -30.14 -8.27 8.44
N PRO A 401 -29.07 -8.37 9.24
CA PRO A 401 -27.82 -8.91 8.76
C PRO A 401 -28.07 -10.34 8.24
N SER A 402 -27.67 -10.61 6.99
CA SER A 402 -27.73 -11.97 6.46
C SER A 402 -26.86 -12.85 7.34
N ARG A 403 -27.47 -13.76 8.11
CA ARG A 403 -26.75 -14.85 8.76
C ARG A 403 -26.19 -15.77 7.68
N LYS A 404 -25.05 -15.41 7.08
CA LYS A 404 -24.18 -16.44 6.51
C LYS A 404 -23.63 -17.19 7.71
N SER A 405 -24.14 -18.40 7.91
CA SER A 405 -23.63 -19.33 8.89
C SER A 405 -22.13 -19.49 8.65
N SER A 406 -21.32 -18.99 9.58
CA SER A 406 -19.97 -19.46 9.77
C SER A 406 -20.07 -20.95 10.08
N LYS A 407 -19.98 -21.80 9.06
CA LYS A 407 -19.57 -23.17 9.27
C LYS A 407 -18.15 -23.07 9.83
N GLU A 408 -17.99 -23.45 11.08
CA GLU A 408 -16.70 -23.75 11.67
C GLU A 408 -15.96 -24.68 10.71
N SER A 409 -14.95 -24.16 10.03
CA SER A 409 -13.93 -24.99 9.42
C SER A 409 -13.01 -25.45 10.55
N GLU A 410 -13.26 -26.65 11.05
CA GLU A 410 -12.28 -27.39 11.82
C GLU A 410 -11.02 -27.57 10.98
N PHE A 411 -10.08 -26.63 11.09
CA PHE A 411 -8.71 -26.83 10.65
C PHE A 411 -8.07 -27.80 11.63
N LYS A 412 -8.10 -29.10 11.30
CA LYS A 412 -7.24 -30.10 11.92
C LYS A 412 -5.78 -29.73 11.65
N THR A 413 -5.13 -29.16 12.66
CA THR A 413 -3.67 -29.03 12.74
C THR A 413 -3.08 -30.44 12.69
N ARG A 414 -2.56 -30.84 11.52
CA ARG A 414 -1.64 -31.98 11.42
C ARG A 414 -0.38 -31.60 12.19
N GLY A 415 -0.17 -32.29 13.30
CA GLY A 415 0.94 -32.05 14.21
C GLY A 415 2.30 -32.23 13.54
N TYR A 416 3.17 -31.24 13.75
CA TYR A 416 4.61 -31.44 13.67
C TYR A 416 5.03 -32.31 14.86
N SER A 417 5.30 -33.58 14.60
CA SER A 417 5.95 -34.47 15.55
C SER A 417 7.44 -34.11 15.62
N VAL A 418 7.87 -33.47 16.71
CA VAL A 418 9.28 -33.41 17.08
C VAL A 418 9.66 -34.78 17.63
N SER A 419 10.45 -35.53 16.86
CA SER A 419 10.97 -36.82 17.25
C SER A 419 12.00 -36.67 18.37
N LYS A 420 11.67 -37.26 19.51
CA LYS A 420 12.53 -37.48 20.66
C LYS A 420 13.54 -38.58 20.29
N ARG A 421 14.84 -38.27 20.22
CA ARG A 421 15.89 -39.29 20.26
C ARG A 421 16.66 -39.19 21.56
N GLN A 422 16.53 -40.24 22.36
CA GLN A 422 17.42 -40.60 23.47
C GLN A 422 18.67 -41.31 22.91
N SER A 423 19.84 -40.99 23.46
CA SER A 423 20.90 -41.96 23.74
C SER A 423 21.86 -41.31 24.74
N SER A 424 21.82 -41.68 26.03
CA SER A 424 22.73 -42.65 26.68
C SER A 424 24.20 -42.26 26.62
N GLY A 425 24.79 -42.10 27.80
CA GLY A 425 26.17 -41.69 28.01
C GLY A 425 27.15 -42.85 28.17
N ASP A 426 28.42 -42.45 28.15
CA ASP A 426 29.65 -43.01 28.69
C ASP A 426 30.70 -41.91 28.40
N GLY A 427 31.70 -41.51 29.19
CA GLY A 427 32.41 -42.11 30.30
C GLY A 427 33.86 -41.59 30.22
N GLU A 428 34.22 -40.70 31.16
CA GLU A 428 35.54 -40.60 31.83
C GLU A 428 36.79 -39.89 31.23
N LYS A 429 37.54 -39.28 32.19
CA LYS A 429 38.95 -38.79 32.23
C LYS A 429 39.23 -37.41 31.58
N GLY A 430 39.90 -36.44 32.19
CA GLY A 430 40.64 -36.28 33.45
C GLY A 430 41.68 -35.15 33.27
N GLY A 431 41.98 -34.33 34.29
CA GLY A 431 43.20 -33.48 34.28
C GLY A 431 43.13 -32.07 34.89
N ARG A 432 43.52 -31.99 36.17
CA ARG A 432 44.29 -30.96 36.93
C ARG A 432 45.04 -29.88 36.07
N ARG A 433 45.44 -28.66 36.48
CA ARG A 433 45.58 -27.88 37.75
C ARG A 433 46.25 -26.51 37.42
N ARG A 434 46.05 -25.49 38.28
CA ARG A 434 46.97 -24.39 38.73
C ARG A 434 47.52 -23.38 37.70
N GLY A 435 47.25 -22.08 37.87
CA GLY A 435 48.07 -21.09 38.63
C GLY A 435 48.71 -20.12 37.60
N ASP A 436 49.00 -18.84 37.78
CA ASP A 436 49.26 -18.04 38.97
C ASP A 436 49.53 -16.55 38.53
N PHE A 437 49.45 -15.59 39.46
CA PHE A 437 50.07 -14.23 39.49
C PHE A 437 49.59 -13.08 38.53
N LYS A 438 49.73 -11.77 38.82
CA LYS A 438 49.62 -10.82 39.97
C LYS A 438 50.11 -9.42 39.49
N LYS A 439 49.37 -8.33 39.81
CA LYS A 439 49.79 -6.90 40.08
C LYS A 439 50.60 -6.11 39.00
N ARG A 440 50.52 -4.78 38.80
CA ARG A 440 50.29 -3.56 39.64
C ARG A 440 50.16 -2.29 38.73
N GLU A 441 49.34 -1.26 39.06
CA GLU A 441 49.66 0.17 39.45
C GLU A 441 50.63 0.94 38.52
N GLU A 442 50.55 2.24 38.15
CA GLU A 442 49.82 3.48 38.55
C GLU A 442 50.17 4.64 37.56
N GLY A 443 49.43 5.77 37.57
CA GLY A 443 49.82 7.13 37.07
C GLY A 443 49.48 7.46 35.60
N GLU A 444 49.05 8.65 35.15
CA GLU A 444 49.04 10.03 35.67
C GLU A 444 47.91 10.87 35.00
N LYS A 445 47.47 11.94 35.69
CA LYS A 445 46.58 13.00 35.18
C LYS A 445 47.37 14.06 34.40
N ARG A 446 46.79 14.67 33.36
CA ARG A 446 47.01 16.09 33.00
C ARG A 446 45.91 16.66 32.10
N ALA A 447 45.47 17.87 32.46
CA ALA A 447 44.44 18.67 31.81
C ALA A 447 44.98 19.46 30.60
N PHE A 448 44.11 19.84 29.65
CA PHE A 448 44.39 20.97 28.76
C PHE A 448 43.14 21.78 28.37
N LYS A 449 43.37 23.08 28.22
CA LYS A 449 42.49 24.25 28.30
C LYS A 449 41.62 24.53 27.05
N PRO A 450 40.54 25.33 27.19
CA PRO A 450 39.77 25.88 26.07
C PRO A 450 40.47 27.11 25.46
N ARG A 451 40.24 27.35 24.16
CA ARG A 451 40.60 28.62 23.49
C ARG A 451 39.37 29.24 22.83
N THR A 452 39.16 30.50 23.19
CA THR A 452 38.20 31.50 22.69
C THR A 452 38.51 31.94 21.25
N PHE A 453 37.51 32.40 20.49
CA PHE A 453 37.61 33.67 19.74
C PHE A 453 36.25 34.21 19.26
N ALA A 454 36.14 35.54 19.41
CA ALA A 454 35.33 36.53 18.69
C ALA A 454 33.80 36.58 18.87
N ALA A 455 33.38 37.52 19.73
CA ALA A 455 32.08 38.15 19.70
C ALA A 455 31.93 39.01 18.43
N LYS A 456 30.81 38.83 17.72
CA LYS A 456 30.24 39.83 16.82
C LYS A 456 28.87 40.22 17.37
N THR A 457 28.74 41.50 17.67
CA THR A 457 27.49 42.18 18.00
C THR A 457 26.54 42.14 16.81
N GLU A 458 25.41 41.45 16.96
CA GLU A 458 24.23 41.64 16.11
C GLU A 458 23.01 41.95 17.00
N LYS A 459 22.25 42.95 16.56
CA LYS A 459 21.10 43.54 17.25
C LYS A 459 20.01 42.51 17.49
N LYS A 460 19.59 42.36 18.75
CA LYS A 460 18.34 41.67 19.16
C LYS A 460 17.16 42.20 18.34
N ARG A 461 16.55 41.34 17.51
CA ARG A 461 15.12 41.40 17.21
C ARG A 461 14.44 40.42 18.16
N GLU A 462 13.42 40.90 18.87
CA GLU A 462 12.56 40.05 19.70
C GLU A 462 11.76 39.12 18.77
N GLU A 463 12.09 37.83 18.78
CA GLU A 463 11.23 36.78 18.22
C GLU A 463 10.34 36.23 19.35
N PRO A 464 9.05 35.96 19.07
CA PRO A 464 8.12 35.48 20.10
C PRO A 464 8.54 34.09 20.64
N GLU A 465 8.35 33.86 21.93
CA GLU A 465 8.62 32.57 22.57
C GLU A 465 7.66 31.49 22.05
N LEU A 466 8.11 30.74 21.04
CA LEU A 466 7.38 29.57 20.53
C LEU A 466 7.39 28.43 21.56
N SER A 467 6.26 27.74 21.70
CA SER A 467 6.13 26.51 22.48
C SER A 467 7.05 25.41 21.95
N ARG A 468 7.37 24.40 22.76
CA ARG A 468 8.23 23.27 22.37
C ARG A 468 7.68 22.54 21.12
N SER A 469 6.37 22.37 21.04
CA SER A 469 5.67 21.83 19.88
C SER A 469 5.84 22.69 18.63
N GLU A 470 5.77 24.01 18.76
CA GLU A 470 5.95 24.93 17.62
C GLU A 470 7.39 24.96 17.12
N ARG A 471 8.39 24.88 18.02
CA ARG A 471 9.80 24.78 17.64
C ARG A 471 10.09 23.50 16.85
N GLU A 472 9.53 22.37 17.27
CA GLU A 472 9.67 21.10 16.56
C GLU A 472 8.96 21.11 15.19
N ILE A 473 7.82 21.81 15.07
CA ILE A 473 7.12 22.03 13.79
C ILE A 473 7.95 22.94 12.87
N GLU A 474 8.55 24.01 13.40
CA GLU A 474 9.40 24.95 12.68
C GLU A 474 10.68 24.26 12.16
N GLU A 475 11.30 23.42 12.99
CA GLU A 475 12.51 22.67 12.67
C GLU A 475 12.23 21.62 11.57
N PHE A 476 11.13 20.88 11.67
CA PHE A 476 10.68 19.95 10.63
C PHE A 476 10.32 20.68 9.32
N ARG A 477 9.65 21.85 9.39
CA ARG A 477 9.37 22.67 8.20
C ARG A 477 10.65 23.18 7.53
N ARG A 478 11.70 23.49 8.29
CA ARG A 478 13.01 23.90 7.77
C ARG A 478 13.74 22.76 7.08
N GLU A 479 13.67 21.56 7.66
CA GLU A 479 14.32 20.35 7.13
C GLU A 479 13.74 19.91 5.77
N PHE A 480 12.46 20.20 5.52
CA PHE A 480 11.75 19.82 4.28
C PHE A 480 11.32 20.99 3.38
N ARG A 481 11.99 22.14 3.47
CA ARG A 481 11.80 23.25 2.53
C ARG A 481 12.15 22.80 1.10
N PRO A 482 11.28 23.01 0.10
CA PRO A 482 11.66 22.75 -1.29
C PRO A 482 12.82 23.69 -1.67
N ARG A 483 13.92 23.11 -2.19
CA ARG A 483 15.00 23.91 -2.79
C ARG A 483 14.41 24.74 -3.92
N ARG A 484 14.51 26.06 -3.83
CA ARG A 484 14.21 26.97 -4.95
C ARG A 484 15.09 26.56 -6.13
N ILE A 485 14.46 26.19 -7.24
CA ILE A 485 15.13 26.06 -8.53
C ILE A 485 15.57 27.48 -8.89
N ALA A 486 16.88 27.71 -8.96
CA ALA A 486 17.43 28.98 -9.42
C ALA A 486 17.14 29.11 -10.92
N HIS A 487 16.45 30.19 -11.30
CA HIS A 487 16.45 30.68 -12.67
C HIS A 487 17.87 31.09 -13.04
N PHE A 488 18.44 30.45 -14.05
CA PHE A 488 19.64 30.90 -14.74
C PHE A 488 19.19 31.41 -16.12
N ASP A 489 19.30 32.73 -16.33
CA ASP A 489 19.18 33.34 -17.64
C ASP A 489 20.52 33.24 -18.40
N ASP A 490 20.38 32.72 -19.61
CA ASP A 490 21.12 32.81 -20.88
C ASP A 490 22.52 33.45 -20.95
N GLU A 491 23.49 32.72 -21.53
CA GLU A 491 24.21 33.15 -22.74
C GLU A 491 25.01 32.00 -23.41
N ARG A 492 24.61 31.68 -24.65
CA ARG A 492 25.43 31.30 -25.83
C ARG A 492 25.85 29.83 -26.11
N ARG A 493 25.14 29.30 -27.14
CA ARG A 493 25.60 28.72 -28.44
C ARG A 493 25.89 27.21 -28.59
N ARG A 494 24.92 26.59 -29.30
CA ARG A 494 25.01 25.75 -30.54
C ARG A 494 24.87 24.21 -30.46
N ALA A 495 23.79 23.75 -31.12
CA ALA A 495 23.50 22.47 -31.80
C ALA A 495 22.57 21.46 -31.07
N PRO A 496 21.66 20.78 -31.81
CA PRO A 496 20.28 20.55 -31.36
C PRO A 496 20.07 19.20 -30.67
N LYS A 497 19.22 19.18 -29.64
CA LYS A 497 18.64 17.97 -29.04
C LYS A 497 17.12 18.02 -29.17
N ARG A 498 16.56 16.86 -29.49
CA ARG A 498 15.14 16.54 -29.63
C ARG A 498 14.38 16.90 -28.35
N GLU A 499 13.33 17.70 -28.49
CA GLU A 499 12.34 17.98 -27.45
C GLU A 499 11.35 16.82 -27.34
N ASN A 500 11.13 16.34 -26.11
CA ASN A 500 9.84 15.91 -25.59
C ASN A 500 10.01 15.59 -24.10
N GLU A 501 9.79 16.58 -23.25
CA GLU A 501 9.56 16.37 -21.82
C GLU A 501 8.39 17.27 -21.39
N VAL A 502 7.16 16.83 -21.70
CA VAL A 502 5.94 17.48 -21.22
C VAL A 502 5.58 16.86 -19.87
N ARG A 503 5.82 17.62 -18.79
CA ARG A 503 5.23 17.30 -17.48
C ARG A 503 3.72 17.56 -17.54
N PHE A 504 2.93 16.50 -17.53
CA PHE A 504 1.48 16.57 -17.50
C PHE A 504 0.99 17.00 -16.11
N ARG A 505 0.18 18.06 -16.06
CA ARG A 505 -0.72 18.38 -14.93
C ARG A 505 -2.14 18.28 -15.49
N PRO A 506 -3.04 17.47 -14.90
CA PRO A 506 -4.41 17.41 -15.38
C PRO A 506 -5.10 18.79 -15.20
N ARG A 507 -5.71 19.30 -16.27
CA ARG A 507 -6.51 20.53 -16.24
C ARG A 507 -7.84 20.22 -15.54
N ARG A 508 -8.10 20.88 -14.41
CA ARG A 508 -9.45 20.97 -13.82
C ARG A 508 -10.37 21.68 -14.81
N LYS A 509 -11.48 21.05 -15.20
CA LYS A 509 -12.58 21.78 -15.86
C LYS A 509 -13.27 22.62 -14.78
N HIS A 510 -13.17 23.95 -14.91
CA HIS A 510 -13.95 24.87 -14.10
C HIS A 510 -15.41 24.79 -14.57
N ILE A 511 -16.32 24.45 -13.66
CA ILE A 511 -17.75 24.65 -13.83
C ILE A 511 -17.98 26.16 -13.81
N GLN A 512 -18.38 26.74 -14.95
CA GLN A 512 -18.95 28.08 -15.00
C GLN A 512 -20.42 27.96 -14.64
N GLU A 513 -20.80 28.56 -13.51
CA GLU A 513 -22.19 28.87 -13.20
C GLU A 513 -22.68 29.94 -14.18
N GLU A 514 -23.57 29.55 -15.11
CA GLU A 514 -24.42 30.52 -15.80
C GLU A 514 -25.56 30.92 -14.85
N LYS A 515 -25.61 32.20 -14.52
CA LYS A 515 -26.76 32.87 -13.92
C LYS A 515 -27.75 33.21 -15.04
N GLU A 516 -28.97 32.74 -14.91
CA GLU A 516 -30.18 33.47 -15.34
C GLU A 516 -31.00 33.88 -14.12
#